data_AF-A0A1V8TBT6-F1
#
_entry.id   AF-A0A1V8TBT6-F1
#
_cell.length_a   1.000
_cell.length_b   1.000
_cell.length_c   1.000
_cell.angle_alpha   90.00
_cell.angle_beta   90.00
_cell.angle_gamma   90.00
#
_symmetry.space_group_name_H-M   'P 1'
#
loop_
_entity.id
_entity.type
_entity.pdbx_description
1 polymer ?
#
loop_
_entity_poly.entity_id
_entity_poly.type
_entity_poly.pdbx_seq_one_letter_code
_entity_poly.pdbx_strand_id
1 'polypeptide(L)'
;MARPKLTLYLDIVSPFAYIAFYVVQNNPIFKRCDVTYIPIFLGGVMQACGNTPPIKIRNKDKWIGLERDRWATRFNIPIFAGVPEGFPANTLASGRTLALIEREHPSQLPAAYSALFRTYWVDGSPVQKPEVVASALATVFGKAEAEELVARTGEAEVKKLLNSNTELALQSGAFGLPWFECTNSEGVKEGFWGVDHFGQVVDFLGLERREGGEGFRSML
;
A
#
# COMPACT_ATOMS: atom_id res chain seq x y z
N MET A 1 -2.36 -27.79 -7.93
CA MET A 1 -2.58 -26.48 -8.58
C MET A 1 -1.51 -25.51 -8.09
N ALA A 2 -1.17 -24.47 -8.85
CA ALA A 2 -0.24 -23.45 -8.39
C ALA A 2 -0.85 -22.64 -7.23
N ARG A 3 -0.01 -22.15 -6.32
CA ARG A 3 -0.45 -21.27 -5.24
C ARG A 3 -0.89 -19.93 -5.85
N PRO A 4 -2.07 -19.39 -5.49
CA PRO A 4 -2.52 -18.09 -5.97
C PRO A 4 -1.55 -16.99 -5.56
N LYS A 5 -1.47 -15.92 -6.34
CA LYS A 5 -0.53 -14.80 -6.14
C LYS A 5 -1.29 -13.49 -6.01
N LEU A 6 -0.85 -12.63 -5.09
CA LEU A 6 -1.36 -11.28 -4.90
C LEU A 6 -0.19 -10.29 -4.88
N THR A 7 -0.15 -9.41 -5.87
CA THR A 7 0.72 -8.23 -5.86
C THR A 7 -0.09 -7.02 -5.41
N LEU A 8 0.34 -6.37 -4.32
CA LEU A 8 -0.28 -5.17 -3.78
C LEU A 8 0.63 -3.96 -4.03
N TYR A 9 0.15 -3.01 -4.83
CA TYR A 9 0.86 -1.77 -5.10
C TYR A 9 0.52 -0.73 -4.03
N LEU A 10 1.53 -0.01 -3.54
CA LEU A 10 1.41 0.83 -2.35
C LEU A 10 2.18 2.14 -2.48
N ASP A 11 1.61 3.18 -1.89
CA ASP A 11 2.27 4.46 -1.61
C ASP A 11 1.82 4.89 -0.20
N ILE A 12 2.76 5.34 0.62
CA ILE A 12 2.51 5.74 2.01
C ILE A 12 1.44 6.84 2.09
N VAL A 13 1.30 7.68 1.07
CA VAL A 13 0.33 8.79 1.05
C VAL A 13 -1.13 8.34 0.97
N SER A 14 -1.41 7.07 0.66
CA SER A 14 -2.79 6.58 0.53
C SER A 14 -3.29 5.91 1.81
N PRO A 15 -4.36 6.44 2.45
CA PRO A 15 -4.94 5.80 3.63
C PRO A 15 -5.56 4.45 3.29
N PHE A 16 -6.15 4.30 2.10
CA PHE A 16 -6.73 3.03 1.67
C PHE A 16 -5.66 2.00 1.31
N ALA A 17 -4.48 2.44 0.86
CA ALA A 17 -3.32 1.56 0.70
C ALA A 17 -2.83 1.03 2.05
N TYR A 18 -2.80 1.87 3.09
CA TYR A 18 -2.51 1.42 4.45
C TYR A 18 -3.53 0.39 4.95
N ILE A 19 -4.83 0.68 4.80
CA ILE A 19 -5.90 -0.25 5.18
C ILE A 19 -5.72 -1.59 4.45
N ALA A 20 -5.47 -1.57 3.14
CA ALA A 20 -5.28 -2.78 2.37
C ALA A 20 -4.04 -3.58 2.83
N PHE A 21 -2.91 -2.89 3.02
CA PHE A 21 -1.68 -3.48 3.53
C PHE A 21 -1.91 -4.14 4.90
N TYR A 22 -2.59 -3.45 5.82
CA TYR A 22 -2.88 -3.97 7.16
C TYR A 22 -3.76 -5.22 7.10
N VAL A 23 -4.82 -5.22 6.29
CA VAL A 23 -5.69 -6.39 6.11
C VAL A 23 -4.90 -7.57 5.54
N VAL A 24 -4.09 -7.36 4.51
CA VAL A 24 -3.30 -8.43 3.86
C VAL A 24 -2.24 -8.99 4.82
N GLN A 25 -1.61 -8.15 5.64
CA GLN A 25 -0.63 -8.60 6.65
C GLN A 25 -1.27 -9.42 7.79
N ASN A 26 -2.43 -8.98 8.29
CA ASN A 26 -2.97 -9.49 9.55
C ASN A 26 -4.06 -10.54 9.38
N ASN A 27 -4.78 -10.56 8.25
CA ASN A 27 -5.83 -11.54 8.03
C ASN A 27 -5.24 -12.89 7.58
N PRO A 28 -5.45 -13.98 8.33
CA PRO A 28 -4.89 -15.30 8.00
C PRO A 28 -5.28 -15.84 6.62
N ILE A 29 -6.37 -15.34 6.01
CA ILE A 29 -6.80 -15.79 4.67
C ILE A 29 -5.71 -15.58 3.62
N PHE A 30 -4.97 -14.46 3.69
CA PHE A 30 -3.91 -14.13 2.74
C PHE A 30 -2.62 -14.95 2.96
N LYS A 31 -2.50 -15.70 4.07
CA LYS A 31 -1.41 -16.68 4.22
C LYS A 31 -1.53 -17.85 3.24
N ARG A 32 -2.67 -17.99 2.55
CA ARG A 32 -2.89 -19.04 1.55
C ARG A 32 -2.43 -18.65 0.13
N CYS A 33 -2.11 -17.38 -0.11
CA CYS A 33 -1.50 -16.91 -1.37
C CYS A 33 -0.05 -16.43 -1.17
N ASP A 34 0.69 -16.33 -2.28
CA ASP A 34 1.99 -15.67 -2.31
C ASP A 34 1.77 -14.16 -2.46
N VAL A 35 2.15 -13.38 -1.45
CA VAL A 35 1.95 -11.93 -1.41
C VAL A 35 3.24 -11.19 -1.75
N THR A 36 3.15 -10.25 -2.70
CA THR A 36 4.23 -9.33 -3.07
C THR A 36 3.76 -7.89 -2.85
N TYR A 37 4.63 -7.03 -2.31
CA TYR A 37 4.37 -5.60 -2.17
C TYR A 37 5.24 -4.82 -3.14
N ILE A 38 4.66 -3.88 -3.89
CA ILE A 38 5.40 -3.04 -4.85
C ILE A 38 5.26 -1.56 -4.46
N PRO A 39 6.36 -0.89 -4.06
CA PRO A 39 6.38 0.55 -3.83
C PRO A 39 6.22 1.33 -5.12
N ILE A 40 5.25 2.23 -5.17
CA ILE A 40 5.00 3.11 -6.31
C ILE A 40 4.89 4.57 -5.90
N PHE A 41 4.88 5.46 -6.88
CA PHE A 41 4.54 6.86 -6.69
C PHE A 41 3.11 7.13 -7.20
N LEU A 42 2.15 7.29 -6.29
CA LEU A 42 0.74 7.51 -6.63
C LEU A 42 0.56 8.78 -7.47
N GLY A 43 1.31 9.85 -7.17
CA GLY A 43 1.28 11.08 -7.97
C GLY A 43 1.60 10.83 -9.44
N GLY A 44 2.54 9.91 -9.73
CA GLY A 44 2.90 9.51 -11.09
C GLY A 44 1.79 8.72 -11.78
N VAL A 45 1.15 7.77 -11.09
CA VAL A 45 -0.02 7.04 -11.61
C VAL A 45 -1.16 8.00 -11.95
N MET A 46 -1.50 8.90 -11.03
CA MET A 46 -2.59 9.86 -11.25
C MET A 46 -2.31 10.78 -12.43
N GLN A 47 -1.07 11.25 -12.58
CA GLN A 47 -0.69 12.09 -13.71
C GLN A 47 -0.81 11.32 -15.04
N ALA A 48 -0.26 10.11 -15.12
CA ALA A 48 -0.27 9.30 -16.34
C ALA A 48 -1.70 8.95 -16.79
N CYS A 49 -2.62 8.71 -15.86
CA CYS A 49 -4.02 8.42 -16.15
C CYS A 49 -4.90 9.67 -16.34
N GLY A 50 -4.37 10.89 -16.19
CA GLY A 50 -5.18 12.11 -16.18
C GLY A 50 -6.19 12.17 -15.03
N ASN A 51 -5.93 11.46 -13.93
CA ASN A 51 -6.84 11.32 -12.80
C ASN A 51 -6.70 12.50 -11.82
N THR A 52 -7.83 12.94 -11.24
CA THR A 52 -7.86 14.06 -10.29
C THR A 52 -7.89 13.53 -8.85
N PRO A 53 -6.98 13.98 -7.95
CA PRO A 53 -7.00 13.61 -6.54
C PRO A 53 -8.38 13.82 -5.90
N PRO A 54 -8.92 12.84 -5.15
CA PRO A 54 -10.24 12.95 -4.52
C PRO A 54 -10.41 14.22 -3.67
N ILE A 55 -9.34 14.65 -2.99
CA ILE A 55 -9.30 15.85 -2.16
C ILE A 55 -9.49 17.17 -2.94
N LYS A 56 -9.31 17.15 -4.27
CA LYS A 56 -9.54 18.30 -5.15
C LYS A 56 -10.95 18.32 -5.74
N ILE A 57 -11.76 17.30 -5.48
CA ILE A 57 -13.12 17.16 -6.01
C ILE A 57 -14.11 17.63 -4.95
N ARG A 58 -14.95 18.61 -5.31
CA ARG A 58 -15.98 19.18 -4.42
C ARG A 58 -16.80 18.05 -3.76
N ASN A 59 -16.95 18.12 -2.44
CA ASN A 59 -17.63 17.16 -1.55
C ASN A 59 -16.90 15.84 -1.32
N LYS A 60 -16.04 15.40 -2.24
CA LYS A 60 -15.31 14.13 -2.12
C LYS A 60 -14.20 14.21 -1.08
N ASP A 61 -13.64 15.39 -0.85
CA ASP A 61 -12.68 15.70 0.21
C ASP A 61 -13.20 15.34 1.62
N LYS A 62 -14.46 15.68 1.92
CA LYS A 62 -15.09 15.35 3.20
C LYS A 62 -15.56 13.91 3.25
N TRP A 63 -16.18 13.44 2.17
CA TRP A 63 -16.71 12.09 2.08
C TRP A 63 -15.61 11.03 2.20
N ILE A 64 -14.45 11.25 1.55
CA ILE A 64 -13.36 10.27 1.55
C ILE A 64 -12.70 10.12 2.94
N GLY A 65 -12.69 11.19 3.75
CA GLY A 65 -12.27 11.13 5.14
C GLY A 65 -13.19 10.25 5.98
N LEU A 66 -14.51 10.40 5.82
CA LEU A 66 -15.49 9.53 6.48
C LEU A 66 -15.36 8.07 6.05
N GLU A 67 -15.10 7.81 4.77
CA GLU A 67 -14.88 6.44 4.27
C GLU A 67 -13.63 5.80 4.87
N ARG A 68 -12.53 6.55 4.97
CA ARG A 68 -11.33 6.07 5.67
C ARG A 68 -11.69 5.56 7.08
N ASP A 69 -12.43 6.36 7.84
CA ASP A 69 -12.79 6.03 9.22
C ASP A 69 -13.75 4.84 9.30
N ARG A 70 -14.72 4.75 8.37
CA ARG A 70 -15.65 3.62 8.25
C ARG A 70 -14.92 2.31 7.98
N TRP A 71 -14.00 2.29 7.02
CA TRP A 71 -13.24 1.09 6.67
C TRP A 71 -12.27 0.69 7.79
N ALA A 72 -11.57 1.65 8.39
CA ALA A 72 -10.70 1.37 9.54
C ALA A 72 -11.51 0.78 10.71
N THR A 73 -12.68 1.35 11.02
CA THR A 73 -13.59 0.80 12.05
C THR A 73 -14.07 -0.61 11.69
N ARG A 74 -14.53 -0.81 10.44
CA ARG A 74 -15.07 -2.10 9.98
C ARG A 74 -14.05 -3.23 10.04
N PHE A 75 -12.78 -2.93 9.78
CA PHE A 75 -11.68 -3.90 9.80
C PHE A 75 -10.89 -3.88 11.11
N ASN A 76 -11.29 -3.07 12.10
CA ASN A 76 -10.61 -2.91 13.38
C ASN A 76 -9.12 -2.54 13.23
N ILE A 77 -8.84 -1.57 12.36
CA ILE A 77 -7.49 -1.11 12.02
C ILE A 77 -7.20 0.17 12.81
N PRO A 78 -6.05 0.26 13.52
CA PRO A 78 -5.65 1.51 14.16
C PRO A 78 -5.39 2.56 13.09
N ILE A 79 -6.02 3.73 13.21
CA ILE A 79 -5.76 4.86 12.32
C ILE A 79 -5.93 6.16 13.09
N PHE A 80 -5.09 7.15 12.78
CA PHE A 80 -5.15 8.48 13.34
C PHE A 80 -6.48 9.12 12.94
N ALA A 81 -7.25 9.56 13.92
CA ALA A 81 -8.55 10.20 13.69
C ALA A 81 -8.42 11.51 12.90
N GLY A 82 -7.30 12.21 13.07
CA GLY A 82 -7.01 13.46 12.35
C GLY A 82 -6.47 13.25 10.94
N VAL A 83 -5.95 14.33 10.38
CA VAL A 83 -5.21 14.32 9.11
C VAL A 83 -3.72 14.35 9.44
N PRO A 84 -2.88 13.43 8.90
CA PRO A 84 -1.44 13.44 9.17
C PRO A 84 -0.78 14.78 8.80
N GLU A 85 0.28 15.17 9.52
CA GLU A 85 1.00 16.40 9.24
C GLU A 85 1.52 16.42 7.80
N GLY A 86 1.17 17.47 7.05
CA GLY A 86 1.58 17.64 5.66
C GLY A 86 0.82 16.78 4.65
N PHE A 87 -0.32 16.20 5.00
CA PHE A 87 -1.16 15.48 4.04
C PHE A 87 -1.74 16.40 2.93
N PRO A 88 -1.70 15.99 1.65
CA PRO A 88 -1.00 14.80 1.13
C PRO A 88 0.52 15.00 1.11
N ALA A 89 1.27 14.09 1.74
CA ALA A 89 2.72 14.17 1.81
C ALA A 89 3.36 13.94 0.43
N ASN A 90 4.49 14.61 0.17
CA ASN A 90 5.39 14.21 -0.92
C ASN A 90 6.15 12.96 -0.49
N THR A 91 5.79 11.82 -1.07
CA THR A 91 6.33 10.50 -0.71
C THR A 91 7.45 10.02 -1.65
N LEU A 92 8.08 10.90 -2.42
CA LEU A 92 9.20 10.48 -3.29
C LEU A 92 10.36 9.90 -2.49
N ALA A 93 10.74 10.53 -1.37
CA ALA A 93 11.84 10.04 -0.54
C ALA A 93 11.49 8.68 0.10
N SER A 94 10.33 8.57 0.75
CA SER A 94 9.87 7.32 1.36
C SER A 94 9.65 6.21 0.33
N GLY A 95 9.04 6.52 -0.82
CA GLY A 95 8.80 5.58 -1.91
C GLY A 95 10.09 5.06 -2.54
N ARG A 96 11.08 5.95 -2.75
CA ARG A 96 12.42 5.55 -3.24
C ARG A 96 13.15 4.69 -2.24
N THR A 97 13.07 5.02 -0.95
CA THR A 97 13.65 4.20 0.12
C THR A 97 13.02 2.82 0.13
N LEU A 98 11.68 2.72 0.03
CA LEU A 98 10.98 1.44 -0.06
C LEU A 98 11.32 0.66 -1.33
N ALA A 99 11.50 1.32 -2.47
CA ALA A 99 11.93 0.66 -3.71
C ALA A 99 13.37 0.13 -3.62
N LEU A 100 14.25 0.83 -2.91
CA LEU A 100 15.58 0.34 -2.59
C LEU A 100 15.53 -0.87 -1.65
N ILE A 101 14.72 -0.80 -0.59
CA ILE A 101 14.48 -1.92 0.34
C ILE A 101 13.89 -3.13 -0.40
N GLU A 102 12.96 -2.93 -1.34
CA GLU A 102 12.43 -4.02 -2.19
C GLU A 102 13.54 -4.74 -2.95
N ARG A 103 14.53 -3.99 -3.45
CA ARG A 103 15.65 -4.54 -4.21
C ARG A 103 16.70 -5.23 -3.34
N GLU A 104 17.10 -4.61 -2.24
CA GLU A 104 18.26 -5.04 -1.43
C GLU A 104 17.87 -5.88 -0.22
N HIS A 105 16.67 -5.65 0.34
CA HIS A 105 16.18 -6.28 1.58
C HIS A 105 14.71 -6.76 1.46
N PRO A 106 14.36 -7.57 0.44
CA PRO A 106 12.96 -7.91 0.13
C PRO A 106 12.20 -8.57 1.30
N SER A 107 12.89 -9.33 2.16
CA SER A 107 12.29 -9.96 3.34
C SER A 107 11.91 -8.96 4.45
N GLN A 108 12.55 -7.79 4.50
CA GLN A 108 12.29 -6.72 5.48
C GLN A 108 11.29 -5.67 4.95
N LEU A 109 10.96 -5.70 3.66
CA LEU A 109 10.02 -4.76 3.04
C LEU A 109 8.67 -4.66 3.77
N PRO A 110 8.02 -5.77 4.20
CA PRO A 110 6.76 -5.67 4.96
C PRO A 110 6.92 -4.98 6.32
N ALA A 111 8.04 -5.19 7.01
CA ALA A 111 8.33 -4.51 8.26
C ALA A 111 8.59 -3.01 8.03
N ALA A 112 9.30 -2.66 6.97
CA ALA A 112 9.53 -1.26 6.56
C ALA A 112 8.22 -0.54 6.23
N TYR A 113 7.31 -1.17 5.48
CA TYR A 113 5.96 -0.64 5.24
C TYR A 113 5.19 -0.44 6.55
N SER A 114 5.23 -1.43 7.44
CA SER A 114 4.54 -1.35 8.74
C SER A 114 5.04 -0.16 9.57
N ALA A 115 6.35 0.07 9.61
CA ALA A 115 6.95 1.21 10.31
C ALA A 115 6.53 2.56 9.72
N LEU A 116 6.59 2.72 8.39
CA LEU A 116 6.25 3.97 7.73
C LEU A 116 4.75 4.27 7.73
N PHE A 117 3.91 3.25 7.49
CA PHE A 117 2.48 3.42 7.60
C PHE A 117 2.03 3.71 9.02
N ARG A 118 2.63 3.07 10.04
CA ARG A 118 2.37 3.44 11.44
C ARG A 118 2.73 4.91 11.68
N THR A 119 3.93 5.31 11.31
CA THR A 119 4.42 6.68 11.49
C THR A 119 3.47 7.71 10.86
N TYR A 120 2.96 7.44 9.66
CA TYR A 120 2.08 8.37 8.95
C TYR A 120 0.61 8.27 9.38
N TRP A 121 0.03 7.07 9.33
CA TRP A 121 -1.40 6.85 9.49
C TRP A 121 -1.84 6.49 10.89
N VAL A 122 -0.94 6.18 11.83
CA VAL A 122 -1.28 5.95 13.23
C VAL A 122 -0.78 7.09 14.10
N ASP A 123 0.48 7.48 13.92
CA ASP A 123 1.13 8.52 14.74
C ASP A 123 0.95 9.93 14.16
N GLY A 124 0.46 10.07 12.91
CA GLY A 124 0.18 11.36 12.27
C GLY A 124 1.43 12.18 11.90
N SER A 125 2.62 11.55 11.88
CA SER A 125 3.92 12.22 11.75
C SER A 125 4.34 12.45 10.28
N PRO A 126 5.07 13.52 9.96
CA PRO A 126 5.33 13.97 8.58
C PRO A 126 6.40 13.14 7.84
N VAL A 127 6.00 12.11 7.10
CA VAL A 127 6.91 11.22 6.33
C VAL A 127 7.57 11.85 5.10
N GLN A 128 7.24 13.09 4.75
CA GLN A 128 7.99 13.87 3.77
C GLN A 128 9.35 14.36 4.31
N LYS A 129 9.57 14.28 5.62
CA LYS A 129 10.84 14.64 6.27
C LYS A 129 11.78 13.41 6.30
N PRO A 130 12.96 13.45 5.66
CA PRO A 130 13.89 12.32 5.60
C PRO A 130 14.26 11.76 6.99
N GLU A 131 14.44 12.62 7.98
CA GLU A 131 14.76 12.24 9.35
C GLU A 131 13.65 11.43 10.03
N VAL A 132 12.38 11.69 9.68
CA VAL A 132 11.22 10.92 10.17
C VAL A 132 11.20 9.54 9.53
N VAL A 133 11.49 9.44 8.22
CA VAL A 133 11.60 8.18 7.49
C VAL A 133 12.75 7.33 8.07
N ALA A 134 13.92 7.91 8.26
CA ALA A 134 15.07 7.22 8.85
C ALA A 134 14.77 6.75 10.28
N SER A 135 14.16 7.61 11.12
CA SER A 135 13.76 7.23 12.48
C SER A 135 12.77 6.07 12.51
N ALA A 136 11.79 6.04 11.59
CA ALA A 136 10.84 4.94 11.50
C ALA A 136 11.54 3.63 11.09
N LEU A 137 12.40 3.68 10.07
CA LEU A 137 13.12 2.52 9.56
C LEU A 137 14.22 2.01 10.51
N ALA A 138 14.71 2.86 11.42
CA ALA A 138 15.67 2.44 12.44
C ALA A 138 15.11 1.33 13.37
N THR A 139 13.79 1.20 13.49
CA THR A 139 13.15 0.09 14.22
C THR A 139 13.28 -1.27 13.52
N VAL A 140 13.65 -1.28 12.24
CA VAL A 140 13.76 -2.47 11.38
C VAL A 140 15.21 -2.79 11.04
N PHE A 141 16.01 -1.77 10.74
CA PHE A 141 17.39 -1.89 10.24
C PHE A 141 18.45 -1.38 11.23
N GLY A 142 18.03 -0.74 12.33
CA GLY A 142 18.93 0.06 13.15
C GLY A 142 19.24 1.42 12.52
N LYS A 143 19.80 2.33 13.32
CA LYS A 143 19.94 3.75 12.95
C LYS A 143 20.82 3.97 11.72
N ALA A 144 22.02 3.38 11.70
CA ALA A 144 23.01 3.64 10.66
C ALA A 144 22.53 3.18 9.27
N GLU A 145 22.01 1.96 9.17
CA GLU A 145 21.49 1.41 7.91
C GLU A 145 20.23 2.16 7.44
N ALA A 146 19.34 2.56 8.35
CA ALA A 146 18.18 3.38 8.00
C ALA A 146 18.56 4.76 7.44
N GLU A 147 19.57 5.42 8.02
CA GLU A 147 20.10 6.69 7.53
C GLU A 147 20.76 6.53 6.15
N GLU A 148 21.50 5.44 5.93
CA GLU A 148 22.13 5.11 4.66
C GLU A 148 21.09 4.89 3.54
N LEU A 149 20.07 4.06 3.79
CA LEU A 149 18.99 3.79 2.83
C LEU A 149 18.29 5.09 2.38
N VAL A 150 18.03 6.01 3.32
CA VAL A 150 17.38 7.31 3.03
C VAL A 150 18.32 8.25 2.27
N ALA A 151 19.62 8.27 2.61
CA ALA A 151 20.61 9.11 1.93
C ALA A 151 20.75 8.76 0.43
N ARG A 152 20.59 7.48 0.07
CA ARG A 152 20.70 6.97 -1.30
C ARG A 152 19.51 7.29 -2.21
N THR A 153 18.42 7.85 -1.67
CA THR A 153 17.21 8.20 -2.45
C THR A 153 17.43 9.19 -3.60
N GLY A 154 18.55 9.92 -3.59
CA GLY A 154 18.97 10.83 -4.66
C GLY A 154 19.63 10.14 -5.85
N GLU A 155 20.10 8.91 -5.70
CA GLU A 155 20.84 8.17 -6.72
C GLU A 155 19.97 7.87 -7.95
N ALA A 156 20.60 7.86 -9.13
CA ALA A 156 19.91 7.65 -10.40
C ALA A 156 19.22 6.28 -10.47
N GLU A 157 19.90 5.22 -10.01
CA GLU A 157 19.34 3.87 -10.00
C GLU A 157 18.15 3.76 -9.04
N VAL A 158 18.20 4.39 -7.86
CA VAL A 158 17.09 4.36 -6.90
C VAL A 158 15.86 5.12 -7.43
N LYS A 159 16.07 6.26 -8.10
CA LYS A 159 15.00 6.96 -8.83
C LYS A 159 14.36 6.08 -9.89
N LYS A 160 15.18 5.34 -10.64
CA LYS A 160 14.73 4.42 -11.68
C LYS A 160 13.92 3.26 -11.10
N LEU A 161 14.30 2.69 -9.95
CA LEU A 161 13.54 1.62 -9.28
C LEU A 161 12.08 2.05 -9.03
N LEU A 162 11.86 3.19 -8.37
CA LEU A 162 10.50 3.67 -8.08
C LEU A 162 9.70 3.98 -9.36
N ASN A 163 10.37 4.55 -10.37
CA ASN A 163 9.74 4.84 -11.66
C ASN A 163 9.32 3.54 -12.36
N SER A 164 10.19 2.53 -12.40
CA SER A 164 9.88 1.22 -12.98
C SER A 164 8.73 0.53 -12.24
N ASN A 165 8.69 0.59 -10.92
CA ASN A 165 7.58 0.04 -10.16
C ASN A 165 6.25 0.77 -10.43
N THR A 166 6.30 2.09 -10.60
CA THR A 166 5.13 2.90 -10.96
C THR A 166 4.61 2.54 -12.35
N GLU A 167 5.53 2.31 -13.30
CA GLU A 167 5.20 1.84 -14.65
C GLU A 167 4.61 0.42 -14.64
N LEU A 168 5.12 -0.48 -13.79
CA LEU A 168 4.52 -1.81 -13.61
C LEU A 168 3.07 -1.72 -13.12
N ALA A 169 2.75 -0.79 -12.22
CA ALA A 169 1.37 -0.57 -11.79
C ALA A 169 0.48 -0.10 -12.95
N LEU A 170 0.96 0.84 -13.76
CA LEU A 170 0.24 1.34 -14.94
C LEU A 170 -0.01 0.23 -15.96
N GLN A 171 1.00 -0.61 -16.23
CA GLN A 171 0.88 -1.78 -17.11
C GLN A 171 -0.09 -2.84 -16.56
N SER A 172 -0.18 -2.96 -15.24
CA SER A 172 -1.19 -3.79 -14.55
C SER A 172 -2.61 -3.21 -14.65
N GLY A 173 -2.76 -1.96 -15.08
CA GLY A 173 -4.05 -1.27 -15.23
C GLY A 173 -4.39 -0.31 -14.08
N ALA A 174 -3.46 -0.06 -13.16
CA ALA A 174 -3.70 0.81 -12.01
C ALA A 174 -3.93 2.27 -12.43
N PHE A 175 -4.98 2.87 -11.87
CA PHE A 175 -5.30 4.30 -12.02
C PHE A 175 -5.43 5.03 -10.67
N GLY A 176 -5.17 4.30 -9.58
CA GLY A 176 -5.28 4.75 -8.20
C GLY A 176 -4.85 3.63 -7.25
N LEU A 177 -4.94 3.89 -5.94
CA LEU A 177 -4.55 2.93 -4.90
C LEU A 177 -5.66 2.71 -3.87
N PRO A 178 -5.69 1.54 -3.18
CA PRO A 178 -4.84 0.36 -3.43
C PRO A 178 -5.18 -0.33 -4.75
N TRP A 179 -4.18 -0.91 -5.41
CA TRP A 179 -4.36 -1.75 -6.59
C TRP A 179 -3.85 -3.17 -6.28
N PHE A 180 -4.69 -4.16 -6.55
CA PHE A 180 -4.41 -5.58 -6.38
C PHE A 180 -4.27 -6.20 -7.76
N GLU A 181 -3.09 -6.75 -8.07
CA GLU A 181 -2.93 -7.64 -9.22
C GLU A 181 -2.91 -9.08 -8.72
N CYS A 182 -3.87 -9.87 -9.19
CA CYS A 182 -4.13 -11.22 -8.71
C CYS A 182 -3.83 -12.23 -9.82
N THR A 183 -3.23 -13.37 -9.46
CA THR A 183 -3.16 -14.55 -10.33
C THR A 183 -3.78 -15.74 -9.59
N ASN A 184 -4.85 -16.31 -10.12
CA ASN A 184 -5.52 -17.46 -9.49
C ASN A 184 -4.73 -18.77 -9.72
N SER A 185 -5.21 -19.88 -9.14
CA SER A 185 -4.57 -21.19 -9.23
C SER A 185 -4.55 -21.82 -10.63
N GLU A 186 -5.36 -21.28 -11.55
CA GLU A 186 -5.43 -21.66 -12.97
C GLU A 186 -4.49 -20.80 -13.85
N GLY A 187 -3.83 -19.80 -13.28
CA GLY A 187 -2.94 -18.89 -14.00
C GLY A 187 -3.64 -17.70 -14.66
N VAL A 188 -4.94 -17.50 -14.42
CA VAL A 188 -5.68 -16.33 -14.89
C VAL A 188 -5.30 -15.12 -14.05
N LYS A 189 -5.07 -13.98 -14.71
CA LYS A 189 -4.72 -12.71 -14.08
C LYS A 189 -5.89 -11.73 -14.09
N GLU A 190 -6.10 -11.01 -12.99
CA GLU A 190 -7.11 -9.95 -12.87
C GLU A 190 -6.65 -8.84 -11.92
N GLY A 191 -7.12 -7.61 -12.18
CA GLY A 191 -6.82 -6.43 -11.38
C GLY A 191 -8.05 -5.94 -10.61
N PHE A 192 -7.87 -5.57 -9.34
CA PHE A 192 -8.93 -5.00 -8.49
C PHE A 192 -8.46 -3.70 -7.86
N TRP A 193 -9.38 -2.75 -7.64
CA TRP A 193 -9.07 -1.44 -7.08
C TRP A 193 -9.95 -1.11 -5.88
N GLY A 194 -9.33 -0.71 -4.77
CA GLY A 194 -10.06 -0.26 -3.58
C GLY A 194 -10.26 -1.35 -2.53
N VAL A 195 -10.34 -0.93 -1.26
CA VAL A 195 -10.51 -1.83 -0.10
C VAL A 195 -11.89 -2.51 -0.06
N ASP A 196 -12.85 -1.97 -0.80
CA ASP A 196 -14.19 -2.50 -1.00
C ASP A 196 -14.22 -3.73 -1.93
N HIS A 197 -13.12 -4.04 -2.61
CA HIS A 197 -13.01 -5.19 -3.53
C HIS A 197 -12.37 -6.43 -2.91
N PHE A 198 -12.03 -6.40 -1.61
CA PHE A 198 -11.37 -7.55 -0.98
C PHE A 198 -12.18 -8.86 -1.08
N GLY A 199 -13.50 -8.81 -1.01
CA GLY A 199 -14.34 -10.00 -1.22
C GLY A 199 -14.13 -10.61 -2.62
N GLN A 200 -14.04 -9.76 -3.65
CA GLN A 200 -13.76 -10.22 -5.03
C GLN A 200 -12.34 -10.76 -5.16
N VAL A 201 -11.35 -10.12 -4.53
CA VAL A 201 -9.95 -10.62 -4.48
C VAL A 201 -9.90 -12.02 -3.86
N VAL A 202 -10.58 -12.22 -2.73
CA VAL A 202 -10.65 -13.51 -2.03
C VAL A 202 -11.31 -14.58 -2.91
N ASP A 203 -12.44 -14.25 -3.55
CA ASP A 203 -13.17 -15.18 -4.41
C ASP A 203 -12.37 -15.55 -5.66
N PHE A 204 -11.78 -14.55 -6.33
CA PHE A 204 -10.98 -14.76 -7.53
C PHE A 204 -9.74 -15.62 -7.27
N LEU A 205 -9.07 -15.40 -6.14
CA LEU A 205 -7.92 -16.20 -5.72
C LEU A 205 -8.30 -17.58 -5.17
N GLY A 206 -9.60 -17.88 -5.03
CA GLY A 206 -10.09 -19.14 -4.48
C GLY A 206 -9.70 -19.33 -3.00
N LEU A 207 -9.57 -18.24 -2.23
CA LEU A 207 -9.21 -18.33 -0.82
C LEU A 207 -10.47 -18.65 -0.01
N GLU A 208 -10.46 -19.74 0.76
CA GLU A 208 -11.61 -20.14 1.57
C GLU A 208 -11.95 -19.07 2.62
N ARG A 209 -13.15 -18.51 2.50
CA ARG A 209 -13.83 -17.78 3.57
C ARG A 209 -14.18 -18.79 4.68
N ARG A 210 -14.23 -18.36 5.95
CA ARG A 210 -14.63 -19.26 7.05
C ARG A 210 -15.95 -19.97 6.70
N GLU A 211 -15.96 -21.30 6.81
CA GLU A 211 -17.14 -22.13 6.54
C GLU A 211 -18.36 -21.66 7.38
N GLY A 212 -19.52 -21.55 6.74
CA GLY A 212 -20.82 -21.36 7.42
C GLY A 212 -21.45 -19.96 7.38
N GLY A 213 -20.88 -18.99 6.64
CA GLY A 213 -21.49 -17.66 6.52
C GLY A 213 -22.46 -17.54 5.34
N GLU A 214 -23.77 -17.59 5.58
CA GLU A 214 -24.81 -17.08 4.65
C GLU A 214 -24.77 -15.52 4.53
N GLY A 215 -23.57 -14.93 4.59
CA GLY A 215 -23.36 -13.49 4.50
C GLY A 215 -23.26 -13.00 3.06
N PHE A 216 -23.37 -11.69 2.86
CA PHE A 216 -23.16 -11.09 1.54
C PHE A 216 -21.74 -11.41 1.02
N ARG A 217 -21.65 -11.92 -0.22
CA ARG A 217 -20.38 -12.20 -0.92
C ARG A 217 -19.48 -10.97 -1.06
N SER A 218 -20.01 -9.77 -0.87
CA SER A 218 -19.24 -8.52 -0.86
C SER A 218 -18.34 -8.33 0.36
N MET A 219 -18.50 -9.13 1.42
CA MET A 219 -17.73 -8.99 2.67
C MET A 219 -16.49 -9.89 2.69
N LEU A 220 -15.43 -9.42 3.35
CA LEU A 220 -14.27 -10.23 3.76
C LEU A 220 -14.63 -11.28 4.82
#